data_AF-A0A4R2NS79-F1
#
_entry.id   AF-A0A4R2NS79-F1
#
_cell.length_a   1.000
_cell.length_b   1.000
_cell.length_c   1.000
_cell.angle_alpha   90.00
_cell.angle_beta   90.00
_cell.angle_gamma   90.00
#
_symmetry.space_group_name_H-M   'P 1'
#
loop_
_entity.id
_entity.type
_entity.pdbx_description
1 polymer ?
#
loop_
_entity_poly.entity_id
_entity_poly.type
_entity_poly.pdbx_seq_one_letter_code
_entity_poly.pdbx_strand_id
1 'polypeptide(L)'
;MIEEVKLIECPRDAMQGIKSHFIPTELKAKYINSLLNVGFDTIDFGSFVSPKAIPQMRDTDKVLNLLDLSSTRSKLLAIVANVRGANDACVFEEIDYLGYPFSISENFQMRNTHKTISESVDILRDILNIANRHNKEVVAYLSMGFGNPYGDPWNEEIVAKWTEKLAKYGVKIVSLSDTIGSSTPEVIDYLFSSLIPKYPQIEFGAHLHTTPNKWFEKVDSAYKAGCRRFDGAIKGYGGCPMAKDELTGNMPTEKMLSYFTTNKVNTNVKPLSFESAYNKALEVFNTVV
;
A
#
# COMPACT_ATOMS: atom_id res chain seq x y z
N MET A 1 -21.06 -10.48 -16.19
CA MET A 1 -20.88 -9.54 -15.07
C MET A 1 -19.76 -8.58 -15.46
N ILE A 2 -19.87 -7.29 -15.16
CA ILE A 2 -18.76 -6.35 -15.39
C ILE A 2 -17.65 -6.73 -14.40
N GLU A 3 -16.42 -6.90 -14.88
CA GLU A 3 -15.29 -7.15 -13.98
C GLU A 3 -15.03 -5.92 -13.11
N GLU A 4 -14.72 -6.13 -11.84
CA GLU A 4 -14.47 -5.08 -10.86
C GLU A 4 -13.06 -5.22 -10.28
N VAL A 5 -12.40 -4.08 -10.05
CA VAL A 5 -11.12 -4.00 -9.36
C VAL A 5 -11.20 -3.04 -8.18
N LYS A 6 -10.49 -3.38 -7.11
CA LYS A 6 -10.30 -2.51 -5.96
C LYS A 6 -9.07 -1.64 -6.18
N LEU A 7 -9.27 -0.34 -6.12
CA LEU A 7 -8.18 0.64 -6.13
C LEU A 7 -7.95 1.16 -4.71
N ILE A 8 -6.67 1.17 -4.32
CA ILE A 8 -6.21 1.65 -3.04
C ILE A 8 -5.33 2.86 -3.28
N GLU A 9 -5.80 3.99 -2.81
CA GLU A 9 -5.08 5.25 -2.92
C GLU A 9 -4.20 5.43 -1.68
N CYS A 10 -2.92 5.70 -1.88
CA CYS A 10 -1.87 5.67 -0.85
C CYS A 10 -1.27 7.05 -0.57
N PRO A 11 -2.07 8.04 -0.10
CA PRO A 11 -1.56 9.37 0.22
C PRO A 11 -0.52 9.32 1.35
N ARG A 12 -0.65 8.40 2.32
CA ARG A 12 0.34 8.19 3.38
C ARG A 12 1.71 7.88 2.80
N ASP A 13 1.79 6.92 1.89
CA ASP A 13 3.05 6.48 1.31
C ASP A 13 3.71 7.59 0.48
N ALA A 14 2.91 8.32 -0.31
CA ALA A 14 3.36 9.50 -1.04
C ALA A 14 3.89 10.60 -0.12
N MET A 15 3.15 10.95 0.92
CA MET A 15 3.54 12.01 1.87
C MET A 15 4.77 11.61 2.68
N GLN A 16 4.89 10.35 3.11
CA GLN A 16 5.98 9.86 3.95
C GLN A 16 7.39 10.11 3.35
N GLY A 17 7.51 10.10 2.02
CA GLY A 17 8.77 10.36 1.32
C GLY A 17 9.26 11.81 1.40
N ILE A 18 8.38 12.76 1.75
CA ILE A 18 8.70 14.19 1.77
C ILE A 18 9.46 14.53 3.05
N LYS A 19 10.71 14.99 2.89
CA LYS A 19 11.61 15.34 4.00
C LYS A 19 11.92 16.83 4.09
N SER A 20 11.61 17.62 3.06
CA SER A 20 11.94 19.05 3.01
C SER A 20 11.15 19.87 4.01
N HIS A 21 9.93 19.47 4.33
CA HIS A 21 9.05 20.15 5.27
C HIS A 21 8.01 19.19 5.84
N PHE A 22 7.32 19.65 6.90
CA PHE A 22 6.17 18.94 7.42
C PHE A 22 4.89 19.46 6.75
N ILE A 23 4.16 18.59 6.04
CA ILE A 23 2.83 18.95 5.51
C ILE A 23 1.88 19.20 6.70
N PRO A 24 1.21 20.37 6.78
CA PRO A 24 0.27 20.68 7.86
C PRO A 24 -0.89 19.67 7.98
N THR A 25 -1.31 19.39 9.21
CA THR A 25 -2.39 18.44 9.54
C THR A 25 -3.67 18.73 8.75
N GLU A 26 -4.07 20.00 8.70
CA GLU A 26 -5.30 20.44 8.03
C GLU A 26 -5.20 20.28 6.51
N LEU A 27 -4.00 20.41 5.94
CA LEU A 27 -3.78 20.20 4.51
C LEU A 27 -3.87 18.71 4.16
N LYS A 28 -3.31 17.82 5.00
CA LYS A 28 -3.50 16.37 4.86
C LYS A 28 -4.97 15.97 4.95
N ALA A 29 -5.68 16.46 5.96
CA ALA A 29 -7.09 16.14 6.18
C ALA A 29 -7.96 16.64 5.02
N LYS A 30 -7.73 17.86 4.50
CA LYS A 30 -8.43 18.37 3.31
C LYS A 30 -8.21 17.47 2.08
N TYR A 31 -6.98 17.01 1.88
CA TYR A 31 -6.65 16.10 0.80
C TYR A 31 -7.35 14.75 0.97
N ILE A 32 -7.23 14.11 2.14
CA ILE A 32 -7.87 12.81 2.40
C ILE A 32 -9.39 12.89 2.31
N ASN A 33 -10.03 13.96 2.81
CA ASN A 33 -11.47 14.18 2.64
C ASN A 33 -11.89 14.27 1.17
N SER A 34 -11.06 14.85 0.29
CA SER A 34 -11.35 14.82 -1.15
C SER A 34 -11.29 13.40 -1.72
N LEU A 35 -10.33 12.58 -1.27
CA LEU A 35 -10.18 11.18 -1.69
C LEU A 35 -11.34 10.30 -1.20
N LEU A 36 -11.86 10.52 0.00
CA LEU A 36 -13.00 9.80 0.58
C LEU A 36 -14.28 9.91 -0.25
N ASN A 37 -14.38 10.93 -1.12
CA ASN A 37 -15.52 11.14 -2.01
C ASN A 37 -15.37 10.44 -3.37
N VAL A 38 -14.17 9.96 -3.70
CA VAL A 38 -13.83 9.43 -5.02
C VAL A 38 -14.46 8.07 -5.29
N GLY A 39 -14.51 7.20 -4.29
CA GLY A 39 -14.98 5.81 -4.45
C GLY A 39 -13.88 4.76 -4.52
N PHE A 40 -12.67 5.08 -4.05
CA PHE A 40 -11.63 4.07 -3.79
C PHE A 40 -12.14 3.01 -2.79
N ASP A 41 -11.65 1.78 -2.92
CA ASP A 41 -12.00 0.71 -1.96
C ASP A 41 -11.37 1.00 -0.59
N THR A 42 -10.09 1.38 -0.59
CA THR A 42 -9.32 1.68 0.61
C THR A 42 -8.49 2.95 0.42
N ILE A 43 -8.32 3.73 1.49
CA ILE A 43 -7.36 4.83 1.55
C ILE A 43 -6.31 4.49 2.62
N ASP A 44 -5.06 4.35 2.21
CA ASP A 44 -3.91 4.29 3.13
C ASP A 44 -3.62 5.71 3.62
N PHE A 45 -4.33 6.09 4.69
CA PHE A 45 -4.49 7.48 5.11
C PHE A 45 -3.39 7.94 6.07
N GLY A 46 -2.75 7.01 6.80
CA GLY A 46 -1.85 7.38 7.89
C GLY A 46 -1.05 6.22 8.47
N SER A 47 -0.25 6.52 9.49
CA SER A 47 0.62 5.53 10.11
C SER A 47 0.89 5.79 11.59
N PHE A 48 0.84 4.73 12.40
CA PHE A 48 1.17 4.74 13.83
C PHE A 48 2.59 4.20 14.08
N VAL A 49 3.54 4.65 13.26
CA VAL A 49 4.97 4.36 13.43
C VAL A 49 5.65 5.40 14.32
N SER A 50 6.94 5.21 14.60
CA SER A 50 7.71 6.17 15.40
C SER A 50 7.72 7.55 14.73
N PRO A 51 7.24 8.62 15.40
CA PRO A 51 7.33 10.00 14.91
C PRO A 51 8.78 10.47 14.68
N LYS A 52 9.75 9.83 15.36
CA LYS A 52 11.17 10.10 15.14
C LYS A 52 11.65 9.49 13.82
N ALA A 53 11.17 8.30 13.47
CA ALA A 53 11.57 7.60 12.25
C ALA A 53 10.88 8.20 11.02
N ILE A 54 9.56 8.45 11.13
CA ILE A 54 8.74 9.05 10.08
C ILE A 54 8.03 10.30 10.64
N PRO A 55 8.71 11.46 10.68
CA PRO A 55 8.13 12.70 11.22
C PRO A 55 6.85 13.13 10.51
N GLN A 56 6.72 12.78 9.24
CA GLN A 56 5.58 13.15 8.41
C GLN A 56 4.26 12.50 8.87
N MET A 57 4.32 11.43 9.66
CA MET A 57 3.16 10.68 10.16
C MET A 57 2.86 10.89 11.65
N ARG A 58 3.52 11.86 12.29
CA ARG A 58 3.41 12.13 13.73
C ARG A 58 2.03 12.60 14.22
N ASP A 59 1.16 12.99 13.29
CA ASP A 59 -0.14 13.64 13.49
C ASP A 59 -1.30 12.79 12.93
N THR A 60 -1.08 11.50 12.68
CA THR A 60 -2.08 10.59 12.08
C THR A 60 -3.41 10.61 12.85
N ASP A 61 -3.37 10.61 14.18
CA ASP A 61 -4.54 10.71 15.06
C ASP A 61 -5.31 12.03 14.87
N LYS A 62 -4.58 13.14 14.75
CA LYS A 62 -5.17 14.47 14.53
C LYS A 62 -5.77 14.59 13.13
N VAL A 63 -5.14 13.98 12.13
CA VAL A 63 -5.69 13.91 10.77
C VAL A 63 -7.00 13.13 10.79
N LEU A 64 -7.04 11.96 11.45
CA LEU A 64 -8.25 11.14 11.55
C LEU A 64 -9.44 11.92 12.15
N ASN A 65 -9.20 12.68 13.22
CA ASN A 65 -10.22 13.52 13.86
C ASN A 65 -10.81 14.63 12.96
N LEU A 66 -10.16 14.95 11.84
CA LEU A 66 -10.61 15.95 10.87
C LEU A 66 -11.25 15.33 9.61
N LEU A 67 -11.35 14.00 9.55
CA LEU A 67 -11.97 13.32 8.41
C LEU A 67 -13.51 13.28 8.57
N ASP A 68 -14.22 13.52 7.47
CA ASP A 68 -15.66 13.31 7.38
C ASP A 68 -15.91 11.93 6.75
N LEU A 69 -16.28 10.98 7.60
CA LEU A 69 -16.56 9.59 7.21
C LEU A 69 -18.05 9.33 7.01
N SER A 70 -18.92 10.34 7.17
CA SER A 70 -20.38 10.14 7.23
C SER A 70 -20.99 9.62 5.92
N SER A 71 -20.37 9.91 4.78
CA SER A 71 -20.87 9.54 3.45
C SER A 71 -19.94 8.62 2.66
N THR A 72 -18.75 8.31 3.18
CA THR A 72 -17.77 7.51 2.46
C THR A 72 -18.11 6.02 2.53
N ARG A 73 -17.67 5.28 1.51
CA ARG A 73 -17.62 3.81 1.51
C ARG A 73 -16.19 3.28 1.53
N SER A 74 -15.21 4.18 1.44
CA SER A 74 -13.81 3.83 1.43
C SER A 74 -13.41 3.40 2.83
N LYS A 75 -12.68 2.30 2.91
CA LYS A 75 -12.09 1.82 4.15
C LYS A 75 -10.82 2.60 4.47
N LEU A 76 -10.50 2.72 5.76
CA LEU A 76 -9.27 3.36 6.21
C LEU A 76 -8.22 2.31 6.55
N LEU A 77 -7.03 2.47 5.97
CA LEU A 77 -5.84 1.67 6.29
C LEU A 77 -4.80 2.54 6.98
N ALA A 78 -4.27 2.04 8.11
CA ALA A 78 -3.13 2.64 8.78
C ALA A 78 -1.94 1.67 8.84
N ILE A 79 -0.74 2.16 8.48
CA ILE A 79 0.48 1.37 8.63
C ILE A 79 0.89 1.28 10.10
N VAL A 80 1.16 0.05 10.55
CA VAL A 80 1.70 -0.28 11.87
C VAL A 80 2.97 -1.11 11.69
N ALA A 81 4.06 -0.77 12.38
CA ALA A 81 5.34 -1.49 12.24
C ALA A 81 5.75 -2.27 13.50
N ASN A 82 4.91 -2.24 14.54
CA ASN A 82 5.13 -2.91 15.82
C ASN A 82 3.83 -2.99 16.63
N VAL A 83 3.88 -3.75 17.74
CA VAL A 83 2.75 -3.96 18.67
C VAL A 83 2.22 -2.65 19.26
N ARG A 84 3.08 -1.69 19.58
CA ARG A 84 2.62 -0.38 20.10
C ARG A 84 1.76 0.34 19.07
N GLY A 85 2.24 0.46 17.84
CA GLY A 85 1.50 1.10 16.75
C GLY A 85 0.17 0.40 16.44
N ALA A 86 0.12 -0.94 16.55
CA ALA A 86 -1.12 -1.69 16.41
C ALA A 86 -2.11 -1.38 17.54
N ASN A 87 -1.66 -1.31 18.80
CA ASN A 87 -2.52 -0.88 19.91
C ASN A 87 -2.99 0.57 19.72
N ASP A 88 -2.10 1.48 19.34
CA ASP A 88 -2.43 2.89 19.10
C ASP A 88 -3.50 3.05 18.01
N ALA A 89 -3.36 2.32 16.89
CA ALA A 89 -4.34 2.32 15.80
C ALA A 89 -5.68 1.69 16.24
N CYS A 90 -5.65 0.63 17.05
CA CYS A 90 -6.85 -0.08 17.50
C CYS A 90 -7.73 0.70 18.48
N VAL A 91 -7.27 1.85 18.99
CA VAL A 91 -8.11 2.79 19.76
C VAL A 91 -9.20 3.43 18.89
N PHE A 92 -8.97 3.53 17.58
CA PHE A 92 -9.89 4.17 16.64
C PHE A 92 -10.75 3.13 15.94
N GLU A 93 -12.07 3.20 16.12
CA GLU A 93 -13.03 2.27 15.50
C GLU A 93 -13.08 2.45 13.98
N GLU A 94 -12.81 3.67 13.50
CA GLU A 94 -12.84 4.11 12.11
C GLU A 94 -11.80 3.42 11.22
N ILE A 95 -10.76 2.81 11.79
CA ILE A 95 -9.70 2.14 11.04
C ILE A 95 -10.10 0.70 10.72
N ASP A 96 -10.26 0.36 9.45
CA ASP A 96 -10.61 -1.01 9.03
C ASP A 96 -9.40 -1.93 8.94
N TYR A 97 -8.29 -1.40 8.41
CA TYR A 97 -7.11 -2.19 8.06
C TYR A 97 -5.86 -1.73 8.80
N LEU A 98 -5.14 -2.72 9.34
CA LEU A 98 -3.76 -2.54 9.81
C LEU A 98 -2.79 -3.05 8.74
N GLY A 99 -2.06 -2.15 8.09
CA GLY A 99 -1.04 -2.51 7.13
C GLY A 99 0.29 -2.81 7.82
N TYR A 100 0.85 -4.00 7.58
CA TYR A 100 2.12 -4.43 8.17
C TYR A 100 3.19 -4.64 7.09
N PRO A 101 4.26 -3.81 7.06
CA PRO A 101 5.40 -4.03 6.18
C PRO A 101 6.21 -5.26 6.62
N PHE A 102 6.25 -6.29 5.78
CA PHE A 102 6.96 -7.54 6.04
C PHE A 102 7.86 -7.89 4.85
N SER A 103 9.16 -8.03 5.04
CA SER A 103 10.10 -8.37 3.97
C SER A 103 10.51 -9.84 4.01
N ILE A 104 10.74 -10.42 2.82
CA ILE A 104 11.33 -11.75 2.66
C ILE A 104 12.86 -11.73 2.51
N SER A 105 13.48 -10.56 2.72
CA SER A 105 14.93 -10.31 2.70
C SER A 105 15.39 -9.89 4.08
N GLU A 106 16.34 -10.64 4.67
CA GLU A 106 16.90 -10.35 6.00
C GLU A 106 17.61 -8.99 6.01
N ASN A 107 18.38 -8.69 4.95
CA ASN A 107 19.07 -7.40 4.85
C ASN A 107 18.07 -6.24 4.82
N PHE A 108 17.02 -6.33 4.02
CA PHE A 108 16.00 -5.29 3.95
C PHE A 108 15.25 -5.16 5.28
N GLN A 109 14.85 -6.28 5.90
CA GLN A 109 14.11 -6.29 7.16
C GLN A 109 14.92 -5.61 8.27
N MET A 110 16.20 -5.98 8.41
CA MET A 110 17.10 -5.43 9.42
C MET A 110 17.37 -3.93 9.19
N ARG A 111 17.60 -3.50 7.94
CA ARG A 111 17.86 -2.08 7.63
C ARG A 111 16.64 -1.19 7.86
N ASN A 112 15.44 -1.68 7.60
CA ASN A 112 14.21 -0.87 7.70
C ASN A 112 13.58 -0.89 9.09
N THR A 113 13.67 -2.01 9.80
CA THR A 113 12.94 -2.20 11.07
C THR A 113 13.81 -2.54 12.27
N HIS A 114 15.12 -2.73 12.05
CA HIS A 114 16.08 -3.23 13.04
C HIS A 114 15.66 -4.56 13.66
N LYS A 115 15.08 -5.44 12.83
CA LYS A 115 14.61 -6.77 13.21
C LYS A 115 14.95 -7.77 12.13
N THR A 116 15.15 -9.02 12.55
CA THR A 116 15.23 -10.19 11.67
C THR A 116 13.84 -10.53 11.13
N ILE A 117 13.79 -11.38 10.09
CA ILE A 117 12.50 -11.90 9.61
C ILE A 117 11.79 -12.71 10.72
N SER A 118 12.53 -13.47 11.53
CA SER A 118 11.94 -14.25 12.63
C SER A 118 11.22 -13.36 13.64
N GLU A 119 11.87 -12.29 14.11
CA GLU A 119 11.24 -11.33 15.04
C GLU A 119 10.05 -10.60 14.38
N SER A 120 10.13 -10.35 13.08
CA SER A 120 9.03 -9.76 12.30
C SER A 120 7.81 -10.70 12.24
N VAL A 121 8.03 -12.02 12.14
CA VAL A 121 6.95 -13.01 12.20
C VAL A 121 6.26 -12.99 13.56
N ASP A 122 7.01 -12.93 14.66
CA ASP A 122 6.42 -12.89 16.00
C ASP A 122 5.57 -11.62 16.20
N ILE A 123 6.08 -10.47 15.73
CA ILE A 123 5.33 -9.21 15.75
C ILE A 123 4.05 -9.30 14.91
N LEU A 124 4.13 -9.88 13.71
CA LEU A 124 2.95 -10.06 12.86
C LEU A 124 1.88 -10.89 13.58
N ARG A 125 2.27 -11.96 14.28
CA ARG A 125 1.32 -12.78 15.05
C ARG A 125 0.64 -12.00 16.17
N ASP A 126 1.40 -11.15 16.88
CA ASP A 126 0.83 -10.27 17.90
C ASP A 126 -0.12 -9.23 17.29
N ILE A 127 0.24 -8.65 16.15
CA ILE A 127 -0.60 -7.68 15.42
C ILE A 127 -1.89 -8.35 14.94
N LEU A 128 -1.83 -9.57 14.41
CA LEU A 128 -3.01 -10.35 14.01
C LEU A 128 -3.95 -10.59 15.20
N ASN A 129 -3.40 -10.96 16.36
CA ASN A 129 -4.19 -11.14 17.58
C ASN A 129 -4.85 -9.83 18.05
N ILE A 130 -4.14 -8.71 17.98
CA ILE A 130 -4.67 -7.39 18.31
C ILE A 130 -5.79 -7.01 17.32
N ALA A 131 -5.53 -7.12 16.02
CA ALA A 131 -6.51 -6.81 14.97
C ALA A 131 -7.80 -7.62 15.15
N ASN A 132 -7.69 -8.93 15.37
CA ASN A 132 -8.83 -9.81 15.57
C ASN A 132 -9.67 -9.42 16.80
N ARG A 133 -9.04 -9.03 17.91
CA ARG A 133 -9.77 -8.55 19.11
C ARG A 133 -10.53 -7.24 18.90
N HIS A 134 -10.08 -6.42 17.97
CA HIS A 134 -10.68 -5.12 17.65
C HIS A 134 -11.48 -5.14 16.34
N ASN A 135 -11.79 -6.33 15.80
CA ASN A 135 -12.53 -6.53 14.55
C ASN A 135 -11.92 -5.77 13.36
N LYS A 136 -10.59 -5.75 13.27
CA LYS A 136 -9.82 -5.19 12.15
C LYS A 136 -9.15 -6.29 11.35
N GLU A 137 -8.85 -6.02 10.08
CA GLU A 137 -8.13 -6.95 9.22
C GLU A 137 -6.69 -6.48 8.97
N VAL A 138 -5.77 -7.44 8.80
CA VAL A 138 -4.35 -7.15 8.52
C VAL A 138 -4.06 -7.29 7.04
N VAL A 139 -3.41 -6.27 6.46
CA VAL A 139 -2.82 -6.30 5.12
C VAL A 139 -1.32 -6.47 5.26
N ALA A 140 -0.78 -7.62 4.83
CA ALA A 140 0.66 -7.82 4.81
C ALA A 140 1.26 -7.27 3.51
N TYR A 141 2.13 -6.27 3.61
CA TYR A 141 2.88 -5.74 2.47
C TYR A 141 4.19 -6.52 2.33
N LEU A 142 4.21 -7.47 1.39
CA LEU A 142 5.32 -8.39 1.17
C LEU A 142 6.43 -7.69 0.38
N SER A 143 7.32 -7.00 1.09
CA SER A 143 8.48 -6.30 0.54
C SER A 143 9.51 -7.28 -0.04
N MET A 144 10.25 -6.81 -1.05
CA MET A 144 11.16 -7.64 -1.86
C MET A 144 10.47 -8.82 -2.56
N GLY A 145 9.16 -8.70 -2.83
CA GLY A 145 8.38 -9.74 -3.51
C GLY A 145 8.86 -10.04 -4.92
N PHE A 146 9.51 -9.08 -5.58
CA PHE A 146 9.99 -9.15 -6.97
C PHE A 146 11.52 -9.09 -7.09
N GLY A 147 12.23 -9.46 -6.02
CA GLY A 147 13.69 -9.42 -5.95
C GLY A 147 14.20 -8.41 -4.94
N ASN A 148 15.52 -8.42 -4.74
CA ASN A 148 16.20 -7.53 -3.80
C ASN A 148 17.58 -7.07 -4.34
N PRO A 149 18.07 -5.89 -3.93
CA PRO A 149 19.35 -5.37 -4.38
C PRO A 149 20.54 -5.85 -3.52
N TYR A 150 20.31 -6.73 -2.54
CA TYR A 150 21.31 -7.12 -1.53
C TYR A 150 21.98 -8.47 -1.83
N GLY A 151 21.50 -9.19 -2.85
CA GLY A 151 21.96 -10.55 -3.15
C GLY A 151 21.38 -11.61 -2.21
N ASP A 152 20.34 -11.26 -1.43
CA ASP A 152 19.63 -12.25 -0.62
C ASP A 152 18.96 -13.26 -1.55
N PRO A 153 18.87 -14.55 -1.15
CA PRO A 153 18.16 -15.56 -1.94
C PRO A 153 16.74 -15.12 -2.26
N TRP A 154 16.42 -15.12 -3.54
CA TRP A 154 15.09 -14.82 -4.03
C TRP A 154 14.76 -15.69 -5.24
N ASN A 155 13.56 -16.25 -5.22
CA ASN A 155 12.88 -16.86 -6.34
C ASN A 155 11.38 -16.94 -6.00
N GLU A 156 10.58 -17.33 -6.98
CA GLU A 156 9.13 -17.36 -6.88
C GLU A 156 8.64 -18.43 -5.89
N GLU A 157 9.40 -19.51 -5.71
CA GLU A 157 9.13 -20.55 -4.71
C GLU A 157 9.28 -19.99 -3.28
N ILE A 158 10.27 -19.12 -3.04
CA ILE A 158 10.44 -18.43 -1.75
C ILE A 158 9.24 -17.52 -1.47
N VAL A 159 8.78 -16.76 -2.47
CA VAL A 159 7.57 -15.92 -2.35
C VAL A 159 6.34 -16.79 -2.03
N ALA A 160 6.20 -17.93 -2.72
CA ALA A 160 5.10 -18.87 -2.48
C ALA A 160 5.14 -19.52 -1.09
N LYS A 161 6.33 -19.87 -0.58
CA LYS A 161 6.53 -20.41 0.78
C LYS A 161 6.19 -19.38 1.85
N TRP A 162 6.58 -18.12 1.65
CA TRP A 162 6.21 -17.05 2.57
C TRP A 162 4.72 -16.75 2.53
N THR A 163 4.12 -16.71 1.34
CA THR A 163 2.67 -16.58 1.17
C THR A 163 1.93 -17.70 1.93
N GLU A 164 2.38 -18.95 1.82
CA GLU A 164 1.81 -20.08 2.56
C GLU A 164 1.89 -19.88 4.08
N LYS A 165 3.05 -19.43 4.59
CA LYS A 165 3.24 -19.15 6.01
C LYS A 165 2.31 -18.03 6.49
N LEU A 166 2.24 -16.92 5.76
CA LEU A 166 1.36 -15.79 6.09
C LEU A 166 -0.11 -16.21 6.12
N ALA A 167 -0.54 -17.01 5.14
CA ALA A 167 -1.89 -17.58 5.11
C ALA A 167 -2.16 -18.47 6.32
N LYS A 168 -1.21 -19.33 6.72
CA LYS A 168 -1.32 -20.18 7.93
C LYS A 168 -1.38 -19.38 9.22
N TYR A 169 -0.75 -18.20 9.27
CA TYR A 169 -0.86 -17.29 10.41
C TYR A 169 -2.21 -16.54 10.47
N GLY A 170 -3.01 -16.59 9.41
CA GLY A 170 -4.32 -15.94 9.34
C GLY A 170 -4.32 -14.59 8.61
N VAL A 171 -3.25 -14.24 7.90
CA VAL A 171 -3.28 -13.10 6.97
C VAL A 171 -4.26 -13.41 5.84
N LYS A 172 -5.17 -12.48 5.55
CA LYS A 172 -6.17 -12.61 4.48
C LYS A 172 -5.84 -11.79 3.24
N ILE A 173 -5.07 -10.73 3.38
CA ILE A 173 -4.71 -9.82 2.29
C ILE A 173 -3.19 -9.71 2.24
N VAL A 174 -2.61 -10.06 1.09
CA VAL A 174 -1.16 -9.96 0.83
C VAL A 174 -0.94 -9.04 -0.37
N SER A 175 -0.36 -7.87 -0.13
CA SER A 175 0.06 -6.97 -1.21
C SER A 175 1.51 -7.28 -1.57
N LEU A 176 1.75 -7.83 -2.77
CA LEU A 176 3.09 -8.08 -3.28
C LEU A 176 3.73 -6.76 -3.67
N SER A 177 4.88 -6.43 -3.07
CA SER A 177 5.49 -5.11 -3.22
C SER A 177 6.77 -5.15 -4.07
N ASP A 178 6.76 -4.43 -5.20
CA ASP A 178 7.97 -4.14 -5.99
C ASP A 178 8.68 -2.90 -5.43
N THR A 179 9.29 -3.07 -4.26
CA THR A 179 9.81 -1.96 -3.46
C THR A 179 10.87 -1.13 -4.20
N ILE A 180 11.65 -1.73 -5.10
CA ILE A 180 12.74 -1.04 -5.83
C ILE A 180 12.41 -0.77 -7.31
N GLY A 181 11.21 -1.13 -7.76
CA GLY A 181 10.79 -0.90 -9.15
C GLY A 181 11.39 -1.87 -10.18
N SER A 182 12.00 -2.98 -9.75
CA SER A 182 12.76 -3.89 -10.63
C SER A 182 11.93 -5.02 -11.22
N SER A 183 10.65 -5.15 -10.89
CA SER A 183 9.80 -6.21 -11.43
C SER A 183 9.66 -6.12 -12.96
N THR A 184 9.68 -7.26 -13.64
CA THR A 184 9.35 -7.33 -15.08
C THR A 184 7.96 -7.92 -15.29
N PRO A 185 7.32 -7.70 -16.45
CA PRO A 185 6.01 -8.28 -16.76
C PRO A 185 5.97 -9.81 -16.61
N GLU A 186 7.04 -10.51 -16.95
CA GLU A 186 7.11 -11.98 -16.88
C GLU A 186 7.10 -12.47 -15.42
N VAL A 187 7.85 -11.80 -14.54
CA VAL A 187 7.89 -12.15 -13.11
C VAL A 187 6.56 -11.82 -12.45
N ILE A 188 5.94 -10.70 -12.82
CA ILE A 188 4.60 -10.31 -12.33
C ILE A 188 3.57 -11.37 -12.73
N ASP A 189 3.53 -11.73 -14.02
CA ASP A 189 2.56 -12.70 -14.55
C ASP A 189 2.71 -14.04 -13.84
N TYR A 190 3.94 -14.55 -13.74
CA TYR A 190 4.22 -15.82 -13.09
C TYR A 190 3.79 -15.83 -11.61
N LEU A 191 4.15 -14.80 -10.84
CA LEU A 191 3.82 -14.75 -9.41
C LEU A 191 2.30 -14.72 -9.20
N PHE A 192 1.58 -13.82 -9.87
CA PHE A 192 0.15 -13.71 -9.67
C PHE A 192 -0.61 -14.93 -10.22
N SER A 193 -0.29 -15.41 -11.42
CA SER A 193 -0.95 -16.57 -12.04
C SER A 193 -0.70 -17.88 -11.28
N SER A 194 0.40 -17.98 -10.55
CA SER A 194 0.72 -19.13 -9.69
C SER A 194 0.11 -19.02 -8.29
N LEU A 195 0.20 -17.85 -7.65
CA LEU A 195 -0.20 -17.67 -6.26
C LEU A 195 -1.73 -17.57 -6.08
N ILE A 196 -2.41 -16.85 -6.97
CA ILE A 196 -3.85 -16.60 -6.84
C ILE A 196 -4.66 -17.92 -6.86
N PRO A 197 -4.47 -18.83 -7.84
CA PRO A 197 -5.22 -20.09 -7.84
C PRO A 197 -4.83 -21.04 -6.70
N LYS A 198 -3.58 -20.95 -6.23
CA LYS A 198 -3.04 -21.81 -5.17
C LYS A 198 -3.55 -21.43 -3.78
N TYR A 199 -3.83 -20.14 -3.56
CA TYR A 199 -4.30 -19.61 -2.27
C TYR A 199 -5.59 -18.79 -2.45
N PRO A 200 -6.71 -19.42 -2.86
CA PRO A 200 -7.95 -18.71 -3.19
C PRO A 200 -8.60 -17.98 -2.00
N GLN A 201 -8.19 -18.31 -0.77
CA GLN A 201 -8.60 -17.61 0.45
C GLN A 201 -7.86 -16.29 0.69
N ILE A 202 -6.79 -16.01 -0.06
CA ILE A 202 -5.99 -14.79 0.06
C ILE A 202 -6.38 -13.82 -1.05
N GLU A 203 -6.70 -12.60 -0.66
CA GLU A 203 -6.79 -11.49 -1.60
C GLU A 203 -5.37 -10.96 -1.88
N PHE A 204 -4.91 -11.14 -3.12
CA PHE A 204 -3.61 -10.62 -3.55
C PHE A 204 -3.75 -9.19 -4.09
N GLY A 205 -2.87 -8.31 -3.59
CA GLY A 205 -2.69 -6.95 -4.07
C GLY A 205 -1.40 -6.76 -4.86
N ALA A 206 -1.40 -5.83 -5.80
CA ALA A 206 -0.23 -5.37 -6.52
C ALA A 206 0.18 -3.97 -6.02
N HIS A 207 1.30 -3.89 -5.33
CA HIS A 207 1.97 -2.64 -4.94
C HIS A 207 3.26 -2.49 -5.73
N LEU A 208 3.14 -1.96 -6.96
CA LEU A 208 4.26 -1.96 -7.90
C LEU A 208 4.85 -0.56 -7.99
N HIS A 209 6.16 -0.43 -7.84
CA HIS A 209 6.81 0.83 -8.17
C HIS A 209 7.13 0.92 -9.66
N THR A 210 7.07 2.11 -10.23
CA THR A 210 7.28 2.34 -11.65
C THR A 210 7.87 3.72 -11.90
N THR A 211 8.56 3.86 -13.03
CA THR A 211 8.78 5.17 -13.63
C THR A 211 7.54 5.62 -14.41
N PRO A 212 7.39 6.91 -14.73
CA PRO A 212 6.22 7.42 -15.47
C PRO A 212 5.97 6.78 -16.84
N ASN A 213 6.95 6.07 -17.42
CA ASN A 213 6.87 5.48 -18.75
C ASN A 213 6.72 3.94 -18.75
N LYS A 214 6.85 3.27 -17.59
CA LYS A 214 6.86 1.79 -17.50
C LYS A 214 5.70 1.20 -16.67
N TRP A 215 4.68 2.00 -16.39
CA TRP A 215 3.55 1.57 -15.54
C TRP A 215 2.63 0.59 -16.26
N PHE A 216 2.43 0.74 -17.58
CA PHE A 216 1.40 0.02 -18.34
C PHE A 216 1.65 -1.49 -18.31
N GLU A 217 2.86 -1.91 -18.64
CA GLU A 217 3.25 -3.33 -18.71
C GLU A 217 3.09 -4.04 -17.36
N LYS A 218 3.33 -3.32 -16.25
CA LYS A 218 3.17 -3.84 -14.89
C LYS A 218 1.71 -4.03 -14.50
N VAL A 219 0.87 -3.03 -14.74
CA VAL A 219 -0.59 -3.10 -14.49
C VAL A 219 -1.22 -4.18 -15.37
N ASP A 220 -0.87 -4.21 -16.65
CA ASP A 220 -1.43 -5.15 -17.64
C ASP A 220 -1.11 -6.60 -17.28
N SER A 221 0.15 -6.88 -16.94
CA SER A 221 0.58 -8.20 -16.51
C SER A 221 -0.15 -8.66 -15.24
N ALA A 222 -0.16 -7.82 -14.18
CA ALA A 222 -0.82 -8.18 -12.92
C ALA A 222 -2.34 -8.40 -13.10
N TYR A 223 -3.02 -7.55 -13.86
CA TYR A 223 -4.45 -7.67 -14.11
C TYR A 223 -4.81 -8.94 -14.90
N LYS A 224 -4.07 -9.23 -15.99
CA LYS A 224 -4.26 -10.45 -16.80
C LYS A 224 -3.95 -11.73 -16.01
N ALA A 225 -2.98 -11.67 -15.10
CA ALA A 225 -2.63 -12.76 -14.21
C ALA A 225 -3.64 -13.00 -13.07
N GLY A 226 -4.72 -12.20 -13.00
CA GLY A 226 -5.84 -12.40 -12.08
C GLY A 226 -5.86 -11.46 -10.88
N CYS A 227 -4.91 -10.55 -10.73
CA CYS A 227 -4.92 -9.58 -9.64
C CYS A 227 -6.12 -8.62 -9.78
N ARG A 228 -6.80 -8.33 -8.66
CA ARG A 228 -7.98 -7.45 -8.62
C ARG A 228 -7.88 -6.36 -7.54
N ARG A 229 -6.72 -6.22 -6.90
CA ARG A 229 -6.44 -5.20 -5.87
C ARG A 229 -5.16 -4.48 -6.24
N PHE A 230 -5.22 -3.16 -6.44
CA PHE A 230 -4.08 -2.38 -6.92
C PHE A 230 -3.85 -1.16 -6.02
N ASP A 231 -2.61 -1.02 -5.57
CA ASP A 231 -2.16 0.11 -4.76
C ASP A 231 -1.51 1.16 -5.68
N GLY A 232 -1.89 2.42 -5.52
CA GLY A 232 -1.28 3.53 -6.22
C GLY A 232 -1.33 4.83 -5.43
N ALA A 233 -0.66 5.84 -5.98
CA ALA A 233 -0.76 7.20 -5.48
C ALA A 233 -0.96 8.14 -6.66
N ILE A 234 -1.80 9.16 -6.50
CA ILE A 234 -1.94 10.24 -7.49
C ILE A 234 -0.55 10.77 -7.86
N LYS A 235 -0.30 10.92 -9.17
CA LYS A 235 1.00 11.33 -9.76
C LYS A 235 2.15 10.34 -9.59
N GLY A 236 1.94 9.21 -8.92
CA GLY A 236 2.97 8.22 -8.61
C GLY A 236 3.97 8.69 -7.55
N TYR A 237 3.59 9.66 -6.70
CA TYR A 237 4.46 10.14 -5.61
C TYR A 237 4.78 9.04 -4.59
N GLY A 238 5.87 9.22 -3.87
CA GLY A 238 6.39 8.23 -2.93
C GLY A 238 7.36 7.27 -3.58
N GLY A 239 7.53 6.10 -2.99
CA GLY A 239 8.54 5.14 -3.41
C GLY A 239 9.65 4.93 -2.38
N CYS A 240 10.53 3.98 -2.68
CA CYS A 240 11.61 3.64 -1.76
C CYS A 240 12.80 4.59 -1.93
N PRO A 241 13.36 5.18 -0.85
CA PRO A 241 14.62 5.94 -0.91
C PRO A 241 15.80 5.14 -1.47
N MET A 242 15.68 3.82 -1.52
CA MET A 242 16.70 2.89 -2.04
C MET A 242 16.54 2.62 -3.54
N ALA A 243 15.51 3.17 -4.21
CA ALA A 243 15.42 3.11 -5.64
C ALA A 243 16.61 3.87 -6.26
N LYS A 244 17.27 3.26 -7.24
CA LYS A 244 18.43 3.88 -7.91
C LYS A 244 18.02 5.07 -8.80
N ASP A 245 16.75 5.14 -9.17
CA ASP A 245 16.18 6.16 -10.04
C ASP A 245 15.19 7.01 -9.24
N GLU A 246 15.46 8.31 -9.13
CA GLU A 246 14.62 9.29 -8.43
C GLU A 246 13.20 9.39 -9.00
N LEU A 247 13.00 8.95 -10.25
CA LEU A 247 11.69 8.92 -10.90
C LEU A 247 10.86 7.67 -10.57
N THR A 248 11.43 6.70 -9.85
CA THR A 248 10.72 5.48 -9.45
C THR A 248 9.92 5.73 -8.19
N GLY A 249 8.59 5.69 -8.33
CA GLY A 249 7.65 5.87 -7.24
C GLY A 249 6.48 4.89 -7.32
N ASN A 250 5.38 5.22 -6.66
CA ASN A 250 4.14 4.43 -6.73
C ASN A 250 3.56 4.39 -8.15
N MET A 251 2.67 3.42 -8.42
CA MET A 251 1.86 3.46 -9.63
C MET A 251 0.98 4.73 -9.65
N PRO A 252 1.04 5.55 -10.71
CA PRO A 252 0.19 6.72 -10.80
C PRO A 252 -1.28 6.32 -10.94
N THR A 253 -2.11 6.72 -9.97
CA THR A 253 -3.53 6.34 -9.93
C THR A 253 -4.29 6.75 -11.18
N GLU A 254 -3.99 7.93 -11.74
CA GLU A 254 -4.61 8.40 -12.99
C GLU A 254 -4.30 7.49 -14.19
N LYS A 255 -3.13 6.83 -14.19
CA LYS A 255 -2.74 5.88 -15.24
C LYS A 255 -3.45 4.55 -15.08
N MET A 256 -3.58 4.05 -13.85
CA MET A 256 -4.40 2.87 -13.56
C MET A 256 -5.86 3.08 -13.96
N LEU A 257 -6.44 4.24 -13.64
CA LEU A 257 -7.80 4.59 -14.05
C LEU A 257 -7.95 4.58 -15.58
N SER A 258 -6.98 5.14 -16.29
CA SER A 258 -6.97 5.13 -17.77
C SER A 258 -6.92 3.70 -18.33
N TYR A 259 -6.11 2.83 -17.74
CA TYR A 259 -6.01 1.42 -18.11
C TYR A 259 -7.34 0.67 -17.90
N PHE A 260 -7.92 0.76 -16.69
CA PHE A 260 -9.15 0.04 -16.37
C PHE A 260 -10.36 0.57 -17.14
N THR A 261 -10.41 1.87 -17.42
CA THR A 261 -11.42 2.47 -18.31
C THR A 261 -11.34 1.89 -19.72
N THR A 262 -10.13 1.80 -20.29
CA THR A 262 -9.89 1.22 -21.62
C THR A 262 -10.31 -0.25 -21.68
N ASN A 263 -10.07 -1.00 -20.60
CA ASN A 263 -10.45 -2.39 -20.46
C ASN A 263 -11.91 -2.61 -20.03
N LYS A 264 -12.72 -1.53 -19.89
CA LYS A 264 -14.12 -1.58 -19.47
C LYS A 264 -14.34 -2.27 -18.11
N VAL A 265 -13.39 -2.09 -17.20
CA VAL A 265 -13.42 -2.63 -15.83
C VAL A 265 -14.00 -1.58 -14.89
N ASN A 266 -14.90 -2.00 -13.99
CA ASN A 266 -15.45 -1.12 -12.96
C ASN A 266 -14.41 -0.88 -11.86
N THR A 267 -14.14 0.39 -11.55
CA THR A 267 -13.25 0.82 -10.45
C THR A 267 -14.01 1.50 -9.31
N ASN A 268 -15.33 1.70 -9.45
CA ASN A 268 -16.18 2.52 -8.58
C ASN A 268 -15.77 4.01 -8.45
N VAL A 269 -14.72 4.44 -9.14
CA VAL A 269 -14.21 5.81 -9.08
C VAL A 269 -15.12 6.77 -9.83
N LYS A 270 -15.49 7.87 -9.16
CA LYS A 270 -16.25 8.99 -9.70
C LYS A 270 -15.28 9.99 -10.35
N PRO A 271 -15.28 10.19 -11.68
CA PRO A 271 -14.26 10.98 -12.36
C PRO A 271 -14.16 12.44 -11.88
N LEU A 272 -15.28 13.12 -11.64
CA LEU A 272 -15.28 14.51 -11.17
C LEU A 272 -14.74 14.64 -9.75
N SER A 273 -15.05 13.68 -8.87
CA SER A 273 -14.49 13.63 -7.52
C SER A 273 -12.99 13.34 -7.57
N PHE A 274 -12.56 12.45 -8.47
CA PHE A 274 -11.13 12.17 -8.68
C PHE A 274 -10.37 13.40 -9.16
N GLU A 275 -10.92 14.16 -10.11
CA GLU A 275 -10.30 15.41 -10.58
C GLU A 275 -10.15 16.44 -9.44
N SER A 276 -11.17 16.59 -8.60
CA SER A 276 -11.09 17.44 -7.41
C SER A 276 -9.98 16.99 -6.46
N ALA A 277 -9.88 15.68 -6.21
CA ALA A 277 -8.86 15.12 -5.35
C ALA A 277 -7.45 15.21 -5.94
N TYR A 278 -7.32 15.04 -7.26
CA TYR A 278 -6.07 15.25 -7.98
C TYR A 278 -5.56 16.69 -7.81
N ASN A 279 -6.43 17.69 -7.93
CA ASN A 279 -6.05 19.09 -7.69
C ASN A 279 -5.62 19.32 -6.23
N LYS A 280 -6.27 18.67 -5.26
CA LYS A 280 -5.83 18.70 -3.84
C LYS A 280 -4.49 18.02 -3.61
N ALA A 281 -4.20 16.94 -4.33
CA ALA A 281 -2.87 16.32 -4.31
C ALA A 281 -1.79 17.32 -4.75
N LEU A 282 -2.04 18.12 -5.78
CA LEU A 282 -1.09 19.14 -6.24
C LEU A 282 -0.84 20.22 -5.18
N GLU A 283 -1.85 20.62 -4.40
CA GLU A 283 -1.66 21.55 -3.27
C GLU A 283 -0.72 20.98 -2.20
N VAL A 284 -0.76 19.67 -1.96
CA VAL A 284 0.08 18.95 -0.99
C VAL A 284 1.50 18.71 -1.52
N PHE A 285 1.64 18.31 -2.79
CA PHE A 285 2.90 17.80 -3.33
C PHE A 285 3.70 18.82 -4.14
N ASN A 286 3.07 19.88 -4.68
CA ASN A 286 3.76 20.96 -5.39
C ASN A 286 4.07 22.17 -4.49
N THR A 287 3.91 22.06 -3.17
CA THR A 287 4.40 23.11 -2.26
C THR A 287 5.93 23.09 -2.25
N VAL A 288 6.51 23.77 -3.22
CA VAL A 288 7.92 24.15 -3.21
C VAL A 288 8.08 25.14 -2.05
N VAL A 289 8.87 24.76 -1.05
CA VAL A 289 9.49 25.72 -0.12
C VAL A 289 10.82 26.12 -0.70
#